data_AF-A0AAU9TRZ2-F1
#
_entry.id   AF-A0AAU9TRZ2-F1
#
_cell.length_a   1.000
_cell.length_b   1.000
_cell.length_c   1.000
_cell.angle_alpha   90.00
_cell.angle_beta   90.00
_cell.angle_gamma   90.00
#
_symmetry.space_group_name_H-M   'P 1'
#
loop_
_entity.id
_entity.type
_entity.pdbx_description
1 polymer ?
#
loop_
_entity_poly.entity_id
_entity_poly.type
_entity_poly.pdbx_seq_one_letter_code
_entity_poly.pdbx_strand_id
1 'polypeptide(L)'
;MRSKRKFTHLVVENKIRMKNPNYDPTPKTSSLIPVRWRPSRASNPIALIIDKRLTTGPMWDEDTINFWNATYSQYRRRNYGFKNDSHNVF
;
A
#
# COMPACT_ATOMS: atom_id res chain seq x y z
N MET A 1 8.08 14.65 -24.00
CA MET A 1 7.52 15.37 -22.83
C MET A 1 6.31 14.59 -22.30
N ARG A 2 6.45 13.83 -21.19
CA ARG A 2 5.33 13.08 -20.59
C ARG A 2 4.38 14.03 -19.86
N SER A 3 3.10 13.93 -20.20
CA SER A 3 2.01 14.78 -19.73
C SER A 3 1.88 14.81 -18.20
N LYS A 4 1.98 16.02 -17.63
CA LYS A 4 1.78 16.32 -16.19
C LYS A 4 0.32 16.10 -15.71
N ARG A 5 -0.62 15.75 -16.59
CA ARG A 5 -2.06 15.65 -16.27
C ARG A 5 -2.48 14.37 -15.53
N LYS A 6 -1.69 13.29 -15.56
CA LYS A 6 -2.06 12.02 -14.89
C LYS A 6 -1.75 11.99 -13.39
N PHE A 7 -0.76 12.77 -12.93
CA PHE A 7 -0.39 12.80 -11.51
C PHE A 7 -1.33 13.62 -10.64
N THR A 8 -1.97 14.67 -11.19
CA THR A 8 -2.86 15.53 -10.41
C THR A 8 -4.17 14.83 -10.04
N HIS A 9 -4.71 13.98 -10.91
CA HIS A 9 -5.97 13.25 -10.65
C HIS A 9 -5.83 12.26 -9.47
N LEU A 10 -4.73 11.50 -9.44
CA LEU A 10 -4.45 10.52 -8.39
C LEU A 10 -4.23 11.14 -7.01
N VAL A 11 -3.68 12.36 -6.96
CA VAL A 11 -3.52 13.10 -5.69
C VAL A 11 -4.86 13.62 -5.18
N VAL A 12 -5.72 14.09 -6.08
CA VAL A 12 -7.06 14.59 -5.73
C VAL A 12 -7.99 13.45 -5.29
N GLU A 13 -7.98 12.31 -5.97
CA GLU A 13 -8.76 11.11 -5.61
C GLU A 13 -8.38 10.58 -4.22
N ASN A 14 -7.09 10.52 -3.90
CA ASN A 14 -6.64 10.12 -2.56
C ASN A 14 -7.12 11.10 -1.47
N LYS A 15 -7.22 12.40 -1.77
CA LYS A 15 -7.71 13.41 -0.83
C LYS A 15 -9.22 13.32 -0.59
N ILE A 16 -9.99 12.96 -1.62
CA ILE A 16 -11.45 12.76 -1.54
C ILE A 16 -11.77 11.46 -0.79
N ARG A 17 -11.03 10.37 -1.03
CA ARG A 17 -11.19 9.08 -0.36
C ARG A 17 -10.97 9.16 1.16
N MET A 18 -10.02 9.98 1.61
CA MET A 18 -9.77 10.18 3.05
C MET A 18 -10.83 11.05 3.77
N LYS A 19 -11.76 11.68 3.05
CA LYS A 19 -12.83 12.51 3.62
C LYS A 19 -14.20 11.84 3.68
N ASN A 20 -14.37 10.67 3.05
CA ASN A 20 -15.63 9.94 3.13
C ASN A 20 -15.62 9.03 4.39
N PRO A 21 -16.52 9.26 5.36
CA PRO A 21 -16.52 8.54 6.63
C PRO A 21 -16.70 7.03 6.48
N ASN A 22 -17.23 6.54 5.35
CA ASN A 22 -17.42 5.10 5.11
C ASN A 22 -16.12 4.34 4.83
N TYR A 23 -15.01 5.04 4.57
CA TYR A 23 -13.69 4.42 4.33
C TYR A 23 -12.70 4.63 5.48
N ASP A 24 -13.08 5.36 6.54
CA ASP A 24 -12.31 5.41 7.79
C ASP A 24 -12.75 4.21 8.64
N PRO A 25 -11.88 3.22 8.92
CA PRO A 25 -12.25 2.07 9.74
C PRO A 25 -12.51 2.42 11.21
N THR A 26 -12.08 3.62 11.66
CA THR A 26 -12.28 4.10 13.03
C THR A 26 -12.67 5.59 13.05
N PRO A 27 -13.87 5.93 12.55
CA PRO A 27 -14.27 7.33 12.37
C PRO A 27 -14.53 8.05 13.70
N LYS A 28 -14.90 7.30 14.74
CA LYS A 28 -15.14 7.81 16.11
C LYS A 28 -14.56 6.86 17.14
N THR A 29 -13.82 7.40 18.10
CA THR A 29 -13.33 6.64 19.27
C THR A 29 -14.46 6.41 20.27
N SER A 30 -14.53 5.21 20.82
CA SER A 30 -15.52 4.80 21.82
C SER A 30 -14.85 3.95 22.91
N SER A 31 -15.60 3.54 23.94
CA SER A 31 -15.07 2.61 24.95
C SER A 31 -14.63 1.27 24.35
N LEU A 32 -15.29 0.81 23.28
CA LEU A 32 -14.96 -0.44 22.58
C LEU A 32 -13.80 -0.27 21.60
N ILE A 33 -13.65 0.91 21.00
CA ILE A 33 -12.60 1.24 20.04
C ILE A 33 -11.86 2.49 20.57
N PRO A 34 -11.02 2.33 21.61
CA PRO A 34 -10.33 3.45 22.24
C PRO A 34 -9.17 3.98 21.38
N VAL A 35 -8.71 3.20 20.38
CA VAL A 35 -7.59 3.55 19.51
C VAL A 35 -8.11 3.95 18.13
N ARG A 36 -7.65 5.11 17.65
CA ARG A 36 -7.88 5.52 16.27
C ARG A 36 -6.84 4.88 15.36
N TRP A 37 -7.28 4.07 14.42
CA TRP A 37 -6.44 3.45 13.40
C TRP A 37 -6.14 4.46 12.28
N ARG A 38 -4.92 4.99 12.27
CA ARG A 38 -4.48 5.95 11.25
C ARG A 38 -4.11 5.23 9.95
N PRO A 39 -4.29 5.87 8.78
CA PRO A 39 -3.80 5.36 7.52
C PRO A 39 -2.29 5.07 7.58
N SER A 40 -1.90 3.87 7.15
CA SER A 40 -0.51 3.45 7.07
C SER A 40 0.23 4.19 5.94
N ARG A 41 1.55 4.34 6.06
CA ARG A 41 2.42 4.97 5.06
C ARG A 41 3.46 3.97 4.59
N ALA A 42 3.78 3.99 3.30
CA ALA A 42 4.77 3.07 2.72
C ALA A 42 6.15 3.18 3.39
N SER A 43 6.54 4.37 3.84
CA SER A 43 7.84 4.62 4.50
C SER A 43 7.89 4.20 5.97
N ASN A 44 6.75 4.00 6.61
CA ASN A 44 6.66 3.55 8.00
C ASN A 44 5.30 2.83 8.18
N PRO A 45 5.23 1.56 7.80
CA PRO A 45 3.98 0.83 7.76
C PRO A 45 3.53 0.49 9.18
N ILE A 46 2.40 1.05 9.60
CA ILE A 46 1.79 0.83 10.92
C ILE A 46 0.48 0.04 10.75
N ALA A 47 0.31 -0.99 11.57
CA ALA A 47 -0.88 -1.83 11.64
C ALA A 47 -1.64 -1.63 12.96
N LEU A 48 -2.95 -1.92 12.93
CA LEU A 48 -3.75 -2.11 14.13
C LEU A 48 -3.61 -3.58 14.58
N ILE A 49 -3.17 -3.78 15.81
CA ILE A 49 -3.03 -5.10 16.41
C ILE A 49 -4.34 -5.42 17.12
N ILE A 50 -5.02 -6.48 16.67
CA ILE A 50 -6.27 -6.96 17.23
C ILE A 50 -5.95 -8.09 18.22
N ASP A 51 -5.94 -7.74 19.50
CA ASP A 51 -5.75 -8.65 20.63
C ASP A 51 -6.72 -8.25 21.77
N LYS A 52 -6.57 -8.81 22.98
CA LYS A 52 -7.32 -8.43 24.19
C LYS A 52 -7.37 -6.93 24.45
N ARG A 53 -6.35 -6.20 23.97
CA ARG A 53 -6.30 -4.73 23.96
C ARG A 53 -5.93 -4.27 22.57
N LEU A 54 -6.68 -3.32 22.03
CA LEU A 54 -6.35 -2.70 20.75
C LEU A 54 -5.11 -1.82 20.90
N THR A 55 -4.10 -2.07 20.06
CA THR A 55 -2.87 -1.27 20.00
C THR A 55 -2.43 -1.06 18.55
N THR A 56 -1.41 -0.25 18.32
CA THR A 56 -0.81 -0.04 17.00
C THR A 56 0.67 -0.34 17.06
N GLY A 57 1.22 -0.94 16.00
CA GLY A 57 2.66 -1.21 15.91
C GLY A 57 3.15 -1.33 14.46
N PRO A 58 4.47 -1.52 14.27
CA PRO A 58 5.03 -1.83 12.96
C PRO A 58 4.33 -3.02 12.34
N MET A 59 4.04 -2.94 11.03
CA MET A 59 3.30 -4.02 10.33
C MET A 59 4.12 -5.30 10.18
N TRP A 60 5.43 -5.16 10.12
CA TRP A 60 6.37 -6.26 9.97
C TRP A 60 7.74 -5.85 10.53
N ASP A 61 8.55 -6.86 10.79
CA ASP A 61 9.97 -6.70 11.02
C ASP A 61 10.67 -6.25 9.72
N GLU A 62 11.48 -5.19 9.83
CA GLU A 62 12.08 -4.53 8.67
C GLU A 62 13.14 -5.43 8.01
N ASP A 63 13.96 -6.11 8.80
CA ASP A 63 15.03 -6.98 8.32
C ASP A 63 14.47 -8.18 7.55
N THR A 64 13.40 -8.79 8.06
CA THR A 64 12.70 -9.90 7.41
C THR A 64 12.16 -9.48 6.04
N ILE A 65 11.49 -8.32 5.96
CA ILE A 65 10.95 -7.83 4.68
C ILE A 65 12.07 -7.43 3.72
N ASN A 66 13.15 -6.81 4.22
CA ASN A 66 14.30 -6.47 3.40
C ASN A 66 14.97 -7.71 2.80
N PHE A 67 15.11 -8.77 3.59
CA PHE A 67 15.61 -10.07 3.12
C PHE A 67 14.74 -10.64 1.99
N TRP A 68 13.42 -10.66 2.17
CA TRP A 68 12.50 -11.15 1.14
C TRP A 68 12.51 -10.27 -0.11
N ASN A 69 12.56 -8.94 0.05
CA ASN A 69 12.64 -8.01 -1.07
C ASN A 69 13.95 -8.18 -1.87
N ALA A 70 15.07 -8.38 -1.19
CA ALA A 70 16.36 -8.66 -1.82
C ALA A 70 16.33 -10.00 -2.57
N THR A 71 15.85 -11.05 -1.92
CA THR A 71 15.70 -12.39 -2.51
C THR A 71 14.80 -12.35 -3.73
N TYR A 72 13.62 -11.74 -3.61
CA TYR A 72 12.69 -11.58 -4.72
C TYR A 72 13.33 -10.78 -5.85
N SER A 73 14.05 -9.69 -5.57
CA SER A 73 14.72 -8.89 -6.61
C SER A 73 15.77 -9.66 -7.40
N GLN A 74 16.44 -10.64 -6.78
CA GLN A 74 17.43 -11.50 -7.46
C GLN A 74 16.76 -12.52 -8.38
N TYR A 75 15.69 -13.17 -7.91
CA TYR A 75 15.08 -14.30 -8.62
C TYR A 75 13.81 -13.95 -9.40
N ARG A 76 13.30 -12.72 -9.28
CA ARG A 76 12.12 -12.27 -10.01
C ARG A 76 12.39 -12.34 -11.51
N ARG A 77 11.62 -13.18 -12.20
CA ARG A 77 11.64 -13.28 -13.66
C ARG A 77 11.31 -11.92 -14.28
N ARG A 78 12.24 -11.38 -15.08
CA ARG A 78 12.06 -10.09 -15.77
C ARG A 78 11.27 -10.21 -17.08
N ASN A 79 11.22 -11.41 -17.67
CA ASN A 79 10.68 -11.67 -19.01
C ASN A 79 9.50 -12.66 -19.03
N TYR A 80 8.72 -12.75 -17.95
CA TYR A 80 7.54 -13.61 -17.91
C TYR A 80 6.29 -12.80 -18.29
N GLY A 81 5.68 -13.11 -19.44
CA GLY A 81 4.51 -12.43 -19.99
C GLY A 81 4.85 -11.38 -21.06
N PHE A 82 4.42 -11.65 -22.29
CA PHE A 82 4.45 -10.79 -23.48
C PHE A 82 5.84 -10.42 -24.03
N LYS A 83 6.45 -11.37 -24.75
CA LYS A 83 7.15 -11.00 -25.98
C LYS A 83 6.06 -10.72 -27.01
N ASN A 84 5.95 -9.47 -27.47
CA ASN A 84 5.24 -9.21 -28.72
C ASN A 84 6.12 -9.82 -29.82
N ASP A 85 5.83 -11.05 -30.22
CA ASP A 85 6.43 -11.66 -31.39
C ASP A 85 5.87 -10.94 -32.62
N SER A 86 6.49 -9.81 -32.96
CA SER A 86 6.35 -9.17 -34.26
C SER A 86 7.06 -10.04 -35.31
N HIS A 87 6.42 -11.15 -35.68
CA HIS A 87 6.76 -11.86 -36.90
C HIS A 87 6.15 -11.10 -38.08
N ASN A 88 7.01 -10.36 -38.80
CA ASN A 88 6.73 -9.90 -40.15
C ASN A 88 6.47 -11.14 -41.02
N VAL A 89 5.26 -11.23 -41.58
CA VAL A 89 4.95 -12.13 -42.68
C VAL A 89 5.08 -11.29 -43.95
N PHE A 90 6.03 -11.69 -44.80
CA PHE A 90 6.26 -11.18 -46.14
C PHE A 90 5.08 -11.51 -47.07
#